data_AF-A0A383ZKU7-F1
#
_entry.id   AF-A0A383ZKU7-F1
#
_cell.length_a   1.000
_cell.length_b   1.000
_cell.length_c   1.000
_cell.angle_alpha   90.00
_cell.angle_beta   90.00
_cell.angle_gamma   90.00
#
_symmetry.space_group_name_H-M   'P 1'
#
loop_
_entity.id
_entity.type
_entity.pdbx_description
1 polymer ?
#
loop_
_entity_poly.entity_id
_entity_poly.type
_entity_poly.pdbx_seq_one_letter_code
_entity_poly.pdbx_strand_id
1 'polypeptide(L)'
;MAVDQDWPSVYPVAAPFKPSAVPLPVRMGYPVKRGVPMAKEGNLELLKIPNFLHLTPVAIKKHCEALKDFCTEWPAALDSDEKCRKHFPIEIDTAAYVSAGPSIRNPKARVVTLRVKLSSLNLDDHAKKKLIKLVGDRYCKSTDVLTIKTDRCPLKRQNYDYAMYLLTVLYHESWKTEEWEKKKTEADMEEYVWKDSSSEKNILETLLQIKAAEKNLELSKEELLGTKEVEEYRKSVVSLKNEGDNENTLSQYKESVKRLLNLM
;
A
#
# COMPACT_ATOMS: atom_id res chain seq x y z
N MET A 1 -4.34 -2.86 57.47
CA MET A 1 -3.43 -3.12 56.35
C MET A 1 -2.19 -2.29 56.58
N ALA A 2 -1.00 -2.90 56.47
CA ALA A 2 0.25 -2.15 56.62
C ALA A 2 0.43 -1.21 55.41
N VAL A 3 1.07 -0.06 55.60
CA VAL A 3 1.19 0.97 54.54
C VAL A 3 2.17 0.54 53.44
N ASP A 4 3.13 -0.30 53.81
CA ASP A 4 4.20 -0.88 52.99
C ASP A 4 3.88 -2.29 52.44
N GLN A 5 2.62 -2.74 52.56
CA GLN A 5 2.22 -4.06 52.08
C GLN A 5 2.29 -4.18 50.54
N ASP A 6 2.49 -5.40 50.05
CA ASP A 6 2.47 -5.72 48.61
C ASP A 6 1.03 -5.72 48.05
N TRP A 7 0.62 -4.58 47.49
CA TRP A 7 -0.71 -4.43 46.89
C TRP A 7 -1.04 -5.46 45.79
N PRO A 8 -0.14 -5.80 44.85
CA PRO A 8 -0.35 -6.88 43.88
C PRO A 8 -0.82 -8.21 44.49
N SER A 9 -0.34 -8.56 45.69
CA SER A 9 -0.79 -9.77 46.41
C SER A 9 -2.23 -9.66 46.93
N VAL A 10 -2.69 -8.45 47.25
CA VAL A 10 -4.07 -8.18 47.71
C VAL A 10 -5.07 -8.22 46.54
N TYR A 11 -4.66 -7.75 45.37
CA TYR A 11 -5.51 -7.65 44.17
C TYR A 11 -4.80 -8.21 42.93
N PRO A 12 -4.61 -9.54 42.83
CA PRO A 12 -3.75 -10.15 41.81
C PRO A 12 -4.38 -10.20 40.41
N VAL A 13 -5.71 -10.23 40.31
CA VAL A 13 -6.45 -10.39 39.04
C VAL A 13 -7.64 -9.43 38.98
N ALA A 14 -8.25 -9.30 37.80
CA ALA A 14 -9.48 -8.56 37.62
C ALA A 14 -10.58 -9.08 38.54
N ALA A 15 -11.13 -8.20 39.37
CA ALA A 15 -12.16 -8.54 40.34
C ALA A 15 -13.13 -7.35 40.54
N PRO A 16 -14.34 -7.59 41.06
CA PRO A 16 -15.24 -6.51 41.44
C PRO A 16 -14.66 -5.70 42.62
N PHE A 17 -15.02 -4.42 42.69
CA PHE A 17 -14.60 -3.56 43.80
C PHE A 17 -15.09 -4.14 45.14
N LYS A 18 -14.15 -4.46 46.04
CA LYS A 18 -14.42 -5.01 47.38
C LYS A 18 -14.11 -3.95 48.44
N PRO A 19 -15.11 -3.23 48.99
CA PRO A 19 -14.90 -2.14 49.94
C PRO A 19 -14.09 -2.55 51.18
N SER A 20 -14.23 -3.81 51.60
CA SER A 20 -13.54 -4.42 52.75
C SER A 20 -12.05 -4.69 52.50
N ALA A 21 -11.64 -4.89 51.25
CA ALA A 21 -10.24 -5.18 50.88
C ALA A 21 -9.48 -3.93 50.44
N VAL A 22 -10.16 -2.89 49.94
CA VAL A 22 -9.51 -1.67 49.45
C VAL A 22 -9.30 -0.67 50.59
N PRO A 23 -8.06 -0.38 51.01
CA PRO A 23 -7.75 0.47 52.16
C PRO A 23 -7.79 1.97 51.83
N LEU A 24 -8.61 2.37 50.85
CA LEU A 24 -8.75 3.77 50.42
C LEU A 24 -10.14 4.29 50.81
N PRO A 25 -10.25 5.52 51.33
CA PRO A 25 -11.54 6.15 51.68
C PRO A 25 -12.18 6.79 50.43
N VAL A 26 -12.37 6.02 49.36
CA VAL A 26 -12.98 6.50 48.11
C VAL A 26 -14.48 6.75 48.31
N ARG A 27 -14.99 7.83 47.71
CA ARG A 27 -16.41 8.19 47.70
C ARG A 27 -16.86 8.44 46.27
N MET A 28 -18.10 8.09 45.94
CA MET A 28 -18.65 8.26 44.60
C MET A 28 -20.17 8.44 44.65
N GLY A 29 -20.71 9.23 43.71
CA GLY A 29 -22.13 9.53 43.60
C GLY A 29 -22.40 11.03 43.72
N TYR A 30 -23.48 11.50 43.10
CA TYR A 30 -23.85 12.91 43.14
C TYR A 30 -24.28 13.31 44.56
N PRO A 31 -23.69 14.36 45.17
CA PRO A 31 -24.04 14.76 46.52
C PRO A 31 -25.41 15.42 46.56
N VAL A 32 -26.16 15.21 47.64
CA VAL A 32 -27.35 16.01 47.94
C VAL A 32 -26.97 17.45 48.27
N LYS A 33 -27.92 18.39 48.22
CA LYS A 33 -27.66 19.80 48.60
C LYS A 33 -27.08 19.85 50.02
N ARG A 34 -25.91 20.49 50.17
CA ARG A 34 -25.11 20.54 51.42
C ARG A 34 -24.65 19.17 51.95
N GLY A 35 -24.57 18.15 51.09
CA GLY A 35 -24.12 16.80 51.44
C GLY A 35 -22.76 16.43 50.85
N VAL A 36 -22.29 15.22 51.18
CA VAL A 36 -21.07 14.61 50.63
C VAL A 36 -21.41 13.42 49.74
N PRO A 37 -20.55 13.04 48.78
CA PRO A 37 -20.71 11.81 48.02
C PRO A 37 -20.78 10.57 48.93
N MET A 38 -21.53 9.56 48.49
CA MET A 38 -21.69 8.32 49.25
C MET A 38 -20.34 7.64 49.50
N ALA A 39 -20.21 7.01 50.67
CA ALA A 39 -19.04 6.22 51.04
C ALA A 39 -18.89 4.99 50.14
N LYS A 40 -17.84 4.18 50.35
CA LYS A 40 -17.57 3.00 49.51
C LYS A 40 -18.43 1.79 49.89
N GLU A 41 -18.86 1.72 51.14
CA GLU A 41 -19.68 0.62 51.68
C GLU A 41 -21.07 0.65 51.04
N GLY A 42 -21.45 -0.44 50.35
CA GLY A 42 -22.75 -0.55 49.67
C GLY A 42 -22.91 0.31 48.41
N ASN A 43 -21.85 0.93 47.90
CA ASN A 43 -21.93 1.84 46.77
C ASN A 43 -21.93 1.10 45.42
N LEU A 44 -23.10 1.01 44.79
CA LEU A 44 -23.28 0.32 43.52
C LEU A 44 -22.54 0.99 42.35
N GLU A 45 -22.34 2.31 42.39
CA GLU A 45 -21.61 3.03 41.33
C GLU A 45 -20.13 2.60 41.26
N LEU A 46 -19.51 2.33 42.42
CA LEU A 46 -18.15 1.80 42.47
C LEU A 46 -18.05 0.35 41.96
N LEU A 47 -19.14 -0.42 42.03
CA LEU A 47 -19.16 -1.80 41.54
C LEU A 47 -19.26 -1.88 40.00
N LYS A 48 -19.91 -0.88 39.38
CA LYS A 48 -20.06 -0.79 37.92
C LYS A 48 -18.75 -0.42 37.20
N ILE A 49 -17.83 0.25 37.89
CA ILE A 49 -16.57 0.69 37.28
C ILE A 49 -15.66 -0.52 37.03
N PRO A 50 -15.17 -0.72 35.79
CA PRO A 50 -14.07 -1.65 35.53
C PRO A 50 -12.78 -1.09 36.13
N ASN A 51 -12.49 -1.48 37.37
CA ASN A 51 -11.33 -0.96 38.11
C ASN A 51 -10.01 -1.56 37.59
N PHE A 52 -8.93 -0.81 37.78
CA PHE A 52 -7.57 -1.18 37.39
C PHE A 52 -6.68 -1.51 38.59
N LEU A 53 -7.27 -1.92 39.72
CA LEU A 53 -6.54 -2.14 40.97
C LEU A 53 -5.53 -3.30 40.87
N HIS A 54 -5.72 -4.24 39.96
CA HIS A 54 -4.78 -5.32 39.65
C HIS A 54 -3.68 -4.92 38.64
N LEU A 55 -3.84 -3.79 37.96
CA LEU A 55 -2.90 -3.28 36.94
C LEU A 55 -2.19 -2.01 37.43
N THR A 56 -1.74 -2.01 38.69
CA THR A 56 -0.92 -0.92 39.22
C THR A 56 0.47 -0.92 38.57
N PRO A 57 1.19 0.23 38.55
CA PRO A 57 2.54 0.29 37.98
C PRO A 57 3.52 -0.72 38.58
N VAL A 58 3.41 -1.01 39.88
CA VAL A 58 4.25 -2.01 40.57
C VAL A 58 3.94 -3.41 40.05
N ALA A 59 2.65 -3.76 39.89
CA ALA A 59 2.24 -5.03 39.29
C ALA A 59 2.73 -5.17 37.85
N ILE A 60 2.55 -4.15 37.02
CA ILE A 60 2.96 -4.16 35.60
C ILE A 60 4.47 -4.39 35.48
N LYS A 61 5.30 -3.69 36.27
CA LYS A 61 6.76 -3.91 36.25
C LYS A 61 7.12 -5.36 36.60
N LYS A 62 6.52 -5.92 37.65
CA LYS A 62 6.75 -7.31 38.07
C LYS A 62 6.27 -8.32 37.03
N HIS A 63 5.10 -8.09 36.43
CA HIS A 63 4.56 -8.94 35.37
C HIS A 63 5.43 -8.89 34.11
N CYS A 64 5.81 -7.70 33.64
CA CYS A 64 6.66 -7.54 32.46
C CYS A 64 8.05 -8.15 32.67
N GLU A 65 8.64 -8.05 33.87
CA GLU A 65 9.92 -8.70 34.15
C GLU A 65 9.83 -10.22 33.99
N ALA A 66 8.79 -10.85 34.53
CA ALA A 66 8.56 -12.29 34.38
C ALA A 66 8.21 -12.71 32.94
N LEU A 67 7.69 -11.77 32.12
CA LEU A 67 7.33 -12.03 30.72
C LEU A 67 8.51 -11.85 29.74
N LYS A 68 9.62 -11.25 30.17
CA LYS A 68 10.79 -11.03 29.29
C LYS A 68 11.35 -12.32 28.72
N ASP A 69 11.33 -13.40 29.50
CA ASP A 69 11.84 -14.72 29.09
C ASP A 69 11.07 -15.33 27.89
N PHE A 70 9.86 -14.83 27.60
CA PHE A 70 9.05 -15.26 26.46
C PHE A 70 9.26 -14.41 25.21
N CYS A 71 9.92 -13.25 25.34
CA CYS A 71 10.19 -12.35 24.23
C CYS A 71 11.46 -12.77 23.49
N THR A 72 11.55 -12.38 22.21
CA THR A 72 12.76 -12.53 21.40
C THR A 72 13.22 -11.15 20.93
N GLU A 73 14.53 -10.98 20.81
CA GLU A 73 15.10 -9.71 20.33
C GLU A 73 14.71 -9.45 18.88
N TRP A 74 14.38 -8.20 18.56
CA TRP A 74 14.14 -7.78 17.19
C TRP A 74 15.47 -7.73 16.41
N PRO A 75 15.53 -8.21 15.15
CA PRO A 75 16.76 -8.20 14.37
C PRO A 75 17.34 -6.79 14.17
N ALA A 76 18.52 -6.52 14.73
CA ALA A 76 19.17 -5.19 14.67
C ALA A 76 19.51 -4.71 13.25
N ALA A 77 19.64 -5.63 12.28
CA ALA A 77 19.87 -5.28 10.88
C ALA A 77 18.66 -4.60 10.21
N LEU A 78 17.45 -4.80 10.75
CA LEU A 78 16.18 -4.26 10.26
C LEU A 78 15.80 -3.00 11.06
N ASP A 79 16.66 -1.98 10.98
CA ASP A 79 16.51 -0.70 11.67
C ASP A 79 15.57 0.30 10.96
N SER A 80 15.26 0.04 9.70
CA SER A 80 14.53 0.95 8.80
C SER A 80 13.61 0.20 7.86
N ASP A 81 12.46 0.81 7.55
CA ASP A 81 11.45 0.22 6.66
C ASP A 81 11.98 -0.06 5.25
N GLU A 82 12.96 0.71 4.79
CA GLU A 82 13.60 0.49 3.49
C GLU A 82 14.38 -0.83 3.44
N LYS A 83 15.14 -1.14 4.50
CA LYS A 83 15.83 -2.43 4.63
C LYS A 83 14.83 -3.57 4.77
N CYS A 84 13.76 -3.38 5.54
CA CYS A 84 12.66 -4.35 5.65
C CYS A 84 12.08 -4.68 4.28
N ARG A 85 11.72 -3.67 3.47
CA ARG A 85 11.15 -3.86 2.12
C ARG A 85 12.13 -4.50 1.13
N LYS A 86 13.43 -4.25 1.29
CA LYS A 86 14.47 -4.86 0.45
C LYS A 86 14.61 -6.36 0.72
N HIS A 87 14.58 -6.78 1.98
CA HIS A 87 14.75 -8.19 2.37
C HIS A 87 13.42 -8.96 2.37
N PHE A 88 12.32 -8.28 2.69
CA PHE A 88 10.97 -8.83 2.82
C PHE A 88 9.99 -7.97 2.00
N PRO A 89 9.94 -8.16 0.66
CA PRO A 89 9.14 -7.31 -0.23
C PRO A 89 7.63 -7.58 -0.18
N ILE A 90 7.20 -8.67 0.46
CA ILE A 90 5.81 -9.10 0.58
C ILE A 90 5.30 -8.78 1.98
N GLU A 91 4.22 -8.00 2.06
CA GLU A 91 3.50 -7.72 3.28
C GLU A 91 2.19 -8.53 3.32
N ILE A 92 1.88 -9.13 4.47
CA ILE A 92 0.67 -9.93 4.68
C ILE A 92 -0.14 -9.33 5.82
N ASP A 93 -1.28 -8.73 5.48
CA ASP A 93 -2.19 -8.20 6.47
C ASP A 93 -3.21 -9.27 6.89
N THR A 94 -3.34 -9.49 8.20
CA THR A 94 -4.40 -10.32 8.76
C THR A 94 -5.05 -9.62 9.96
N ALA A 95 -6.36 -9.83 10.13
CA ALA A 95 -7.10 -9.25 11.25
C ALA A 95 -7.44 -10.31 12.30
N ALA A 96 -7.44 -9.90 13.57
CA ALA A 96 -7.94 -10.67 14.72
C ALA A 96 -8.89 -9.77 15.53
N TYR A 97 -9.98 -10.35 16.04
CA TYR A 97 -11.03 -9.62 16.75
C TYR A 97 -11.30 -10.29 18.08
N VAL A 98 -11.35 -9.49 19.15
CA VAL A 98 -11.65 -9.93 20.51
C VAL A 98 -12.93 -9.25 20.96
N SER A 99 -13.94 -10.04 21.30
CA SER A 99 -15.25 -9.57 21.75
C SER A 99 -15.66 -10.33 23.01
N ALA A 100 -16.43 -9.69 23.90
CA ALA A 100 -17.03 -10.39 25.03
C ALA A 100 -18.23 -11.24 24.57
N GLY A 101 -18.21 -12.53 24.86
CA GLY A 101 -19.28 -13.46 24.52
C GLY A 101 -18.83 -14.91 24.51
N PRO A 102 -19.76 -15.87 24.41
CA PRO A 102 -19.42 -17.30 24.40
C PRO A 102 -18.78 -17.76 23.09
N SER A 103 -19.07 -17.08 21.97
CA SER A 103 -18.51 -17.42 20.66
C SER A 103 -17.28 -16.57 20.34
N ILE A 104 -16.17 -17.23 20.04
CA ILE A 104 -14.93 -16.60 19.56
C ILE A 104 -14.89 -16.43 18.03
N ARG A 105 -15.93 -16.88 17.32
CA ARG A 105 -15.93 -16.89 15.84
C ARG A 105 -16.24 -15.50 15.30
N ASN A 106 -15.38 -15.02 14.39
CA ASN A 106 -15.62 -13.81 13.63
C ASN A 106 -15.35 -14.05 12.14
N PRO A 107 -16.35 -13.92 11.25
CA PRO A 107 -16.17 -14.20 9.81
C PRO A 107 -15.19 -13.22 9.14
N LYS A 108 -14.97 -12.03 9.70
CA LYS A 108 -14.01 -11.05 9.16
C LYS A 108 -12.55 -11.47 9.36
N ALA A 109 -12.27 -12.38 10.30
CA ALA A 109 -10.91 -12.83 10.59
C ALA A 109 -10.30 -13.72 9.50
N ARG A 110 -11.11 -14.22 8.54
CA ARG A 110 -10.62 -15.09 7.45
C ARG A 110 -9.92 -14.32 6.34
N VAL A 111 -10.15 -13.02 6.23
CA VAL A 111 -9.65 -12.18 5.14
C VAL A 111 -8.13 -12.03 5.26
N VAL A 112 -7.43 -12.24 4.15
CA VAL A 112 -5.99 -12.02 4.02
C VAL A 112 -5.77 -11.03 2.89
N THR A 113 -4.87 -10.07 3.11
CA THR A 113 -4.42 -9.12 2.08
C THR A 113 -2.92 -9.27 1.89
N LEU A 114 -2.50 -9.54 0.65
CA LEU A 114 -1.10 -9.58 0.26
C LEU A 114 -0.79 -8.30 -0.51
N ARG A 115 0.28 -7.59 -0.09
CA ARG A 115 0.81 -6.43 -0.80
C ARG A 115 2.23 -6.70 -1.24
N VAL A 116 2.55 -6.38 -2.49
CA VAL A 116 3.90 -6.51 -3.04
C VAL A 116 4.17 -5.41 -4.07
N LYS A 117 5.37 -4.85 -4.06
CA LYS A 117 5.79 -3.89 -5.09
C LYS A 117 6.23 -4.60 -6.35
N LEU A 118 5.78 -4.17 -7.53
CA LEU A 118 6.20 -4.81 -8.79
C LEU A 118 7.69 -4.63 -9.08
N SER A 119 8.28 -3.51 -8.64
CA SER A 119 9.73 -3.26 -8.69
C SER A 119 10.59 -4.27 -7.92
N SER A 120 10.01 -5.01 -6.96
CA SER A 120 10.72 -6.05 -6.21
C SER A 120 10.69 -7.42 -6.89
N LEU A 121 9.83 -7.59 -7.89
CA LEU A 121 9.70 -8.83 -8.65
C LEU A 121 10.62 -8.79 -9.88
N ASN A 122 11.16 -9.95 -10.26
CA ASN A 122 11.95 -10.08 -11.47
C ASN A 122 11.02 -10.12 -12.69
N LEU A 123 10.63 -8.96 -13.20
CA LEU A 123 9.75 -8.82 -14.37
C LEU A 123 10.45 -7.98 -15.44
N ASP A 124 10.33 -8.39 -16.69
CA ASP A 124 10.72 -7.56 -17.83
C ASP A 124 9.59 -6.58 -18.22
N ASP A 125 9.82 -5.75 -19.24
CA ASP A 125 8.82 -4.76 -19.68
C ASP A 125 7.52 -5.41 -20.17
N HIS A 126 7.63 -6.55 -20.88
CA HIS A 126 6.49 -7.33 -21.37
C HIS A 126 5.67 -7.89 -20.21
N ALA A 127 6.30 -8.62 -19.30
CA ALA A 127 5.67 -9.27 -18.17
C ALA A 127 5.07 -8.24 -17.22
N LYS A 128 5.76 -7.12 -16.95
CA LYS A 128 5.20 -6.04 -16.11
C LYS A 128 3.93 -5.45 -16.73
N LYS A 129 3.94 -5.09 -18.01
CA LYS A 129 2.76 -4.54 -18.71
C LYS A 129 1.62 -5.55 -18.79
N LYS A 130 1.92 -6.82 -19.08
CA LYS A 130 0.93 -7.90 -19.11
C LYS A 130 0.31 -8.14 -17.73
N LEU A 131 1.14 -8.18 -16.68
CA LEU A 131 0.69 -8.36 -15.30
C LEU A 131 -0.27 -7.24 -14.87
N ILE A 132 0.07 -5.98 -15.15
CA ILE A 132 -0.78 -4.81 -14.83
C ILE A 132 -2.16 -4.95 -15.48
N LYS A 133 -2.23 -5.38 -16.75
CA LYS A 133 -3.51 -5.64 -17.42
C LYS A 133 -4.29 -6.82 -16.81
N LEU A 134 -3.61 -7.89 -16.39
CA LEU A 134 -4.25 -9.06 -15.79
C LEU A 134 -4.87 -8.75 -14.41
N VAL A 135 -4.20 -7.92 -13.61
CA VAL A 135 -4.63 -7.62 -12.23
C VAL A 135 -5.63 -6.47 -12.15
N GLY A 136 -5.66 -5.57 -13.14
CA GLY A 136 -6.59 -4.45 -13.22
C GLY A 136 -6.52 -3.53 -12.00
N ASP A 137 -7.66 -3.27 -11.38
CA ASP A 137 -7.84 -2.33 -10.25
C ASP A 137 -7.06 -2.71 -8.98
N ARG A 138 -6.47 -3.91 -8.93
CA ARG A 138 -5.66 -4.37 -7.80
C ARG A 138 -4.27 -3.74 -7.76
N TYR A 139 -3.83 -3.12 -8.86
CA TYR A 139 -2.54 -2.46 -8.95
C TYR A 139 -2.68 -0.94 -8.90
N CYS A 140 -1.90 -0.30 -8.03
CA CYS A 140 -1.86 1.14 -7.89
C CYS A 140 -0.63 1.74 -8.60
N LYS A 141 -0.85 2.44 -9.72
CA LYS A 141 0.22 3.04 -10.54
C LYS A 141 1.10 4.05 -9.78
N SER A 142 0.53 4.80 -8.83
CA SER A 142 1.26 5.83 -8.07
C SER A 142 2.20 5.26 -7.01
N THR A 143 1.88 4.09 -6.45
CA THR A 143 2.66 3.46 -5.37
C THR A 143 3.45 2.24 -5.83
N ASP A 144 3.23 1.76 -7.06
CA ASP A 144 3.79 0.53 -7.64
C ASP A 144 3.42 -0.73 -6.83
N VAL A 145 2.30 -0.70 -6.09
CA VAL A 145 1.85 -1.80 -5.21
C VAL A 145 0.72 -2.59 -5.84
N LEU A 146 0.91 -3.92 -5.92
CA LEU A 146 -0.12 -4.90 -6.19
C LEU A 146 -0.76 -5.36 -4.88
N THR A 147 -2.09 -5.28 -4.79
CA THR A 147 -2.87 -5.71 -3.61
C THR A 147 -3.80 -6.88 -3.96
N ILE A 148 -3.52 -8.05 -3.41
CA ILE A 148 -4.36 -9.25 -3.57
C ILE A 148 -5.14 -9.47 -2.27
N LYS A 149 -6.45 -9.28 -2.32
CA LYS A 149 -7.36 -9.57 -1.20
C LYS A 149 -8.08 -10.88 -1.42
N THR A 150 -8.02 -11.78 -0.44
CA THR A 150 -8.63 -13.12 -0.49
C THR A 150 -9.53 -13.35 0.71
N ASP A 151 -10.77 -13.74 0.46
CA ASP A 151 -11.81 -14.00 1.47
C ASP A 151 -12.72 -15.20 1.15
N ARG A 152 -12.36 -15.98 0.12
CA ARG A 152 -13.14 -17.10 -0.43
C ARG A 152 -13.20 -18.30 0.53
N CYS A 153 -12.09 -18.62 1.18
CA CYS A 153 -11.98 -19.81 2.01
C CYS A 153 -12.42 -19.54 3.46
N PRO A 154 -12.96 -20.54 4.18
CA PRO A 154 -13.35 -20.38 5.58
C PRO A 154 -12.16 -20.08 6.51
N LEU A 155 -11.00 -20.71 6.27
CA LEU A 155 -9.82 -20.57 7.12
C LEU A 155 -8.85 -19.53 6.58
N LYS A 156 -8.26 -18.74 7.49
CA LYS A 156 -7.22 -17.75 7.17
C LYS A 156 -6.02 -18.37 6.45
N ARG A 157 -5.55 -19.55 6.89
CA ARG A 157 -4.44 -20.27 6.26
C ARG A 157 -4.72 -20.57 4.78
N GLN A 158 -5.93 -21.01 4.46
CA GLN A 158 -6.31 -21.30 3.07
C GLN A 158 -6.33 -20.04 2.21
N ASN A 159 -6.82 -18.92 2.75
CA ASN A 159 -6.79 -17.64 2.02
C ASN A 159 -5.35 -17.13 1.82
N TYR A 160 -4.46 -17.33 2.80
CA TYR A 160 -3.04 -17.04 2.64
C TYR A 160 -2.39 -17.89 1.54
N ASP A 161 -2.58 -19.20 1.59
CA ASP A 161 -2.06 -20.13 0.57
C ASP A 161 -2.61 -19.79 -0.82
N TYR A 162 -3.88 -19.40 -0.90
CA TYR A 162 -4.52 -18.98 -2.14
C TYR A 162 -3.99 -17.63 -2.65
N ALA A 163 -3.71 -16.65 -1.78
CA ALA A 163 -3.10 -15.38 -2.17
C ALA A 163 -1.70 -15.60 -2.77
N MET A 164 -0.89 -16.46 -2.14
CA MET A 164 0.43 -16.85 -2.64
C MET A 164 0.34 -17.61 -3.98
N TYR A 165 -0.64 -18.52 -4.10
CA TYR A 165 -0.92 -19.20 -5.36
C TYR A 165 -1.26 -18.21 -6.49
N LEU A 166 -2.16 -17.25 -6.23
CA LEU A 166 -2.53 -16.23 -7.21
C LEU A 166 -1.32 -15.40 -7.64
N LEU A 167 -0.48 -14.96 -6.70
CA LEU A 167 0.75 -14.25 -7.02
C LEU A 167 1.66 -15.08 -7.93
N THR A 168 1.83 -16.36 -7.61
CA THR A 168 2.70 -17.28 -8.38
C THR A 168 2.19 -17.50 -9.80
N VAL A 169 0.88 -17.75 -9.97
CA VAL A 169 0.27 -17.95 -11.29
C VAL A 169 0.34 -16.68 -12.11
N LEU A 170 0.01 -15.52 -11.52
CA LEU A 170 0.09 -14.24 -12.19
C LEU A 170 1.51 -13.94 -12.68
N TYR A 171 2.52 -14.23 -11.86
CA TYR A 171 3.91 -14.11 -12.24
C TYR A 171 4.24 -15.03 -13.43
N HIS A 172 3.98 -16.33 -13.36
CA HIS A 172 4.31 -17.25 -14.46
C HIS A 172 3.54 -16.97 -15.75
N GLU A 173 2.25 -16.61 -15.68
CA GLU A 173 1.45 -16.27 -16.85
C GLU A 173 1.86 -14.94 -17.48
N SER A 174 2.41 -14.02 -16.69
CA SER A 174 2.95 -12.76 -17.23
C SER A 174 4.17 -12.95 -18.13
N TRP A 175 4.98 -13.98 -17.87
CA TRP A 175 6.17 -14.31 -18.67
C TRP A 175 5.86 -15.06 -19.97
N LYS A 176 4.69 -15.68 -20.08
CA LYS A 176 4.29 -16.39 -21.31
C LYS A 176 3.86 -15.37 -22.35
N THR A 177 4.28 -15.55 -23.61
CA THR A 177 3.80 -14.74 -24.74
C THR A 177 2.92 -15.61 -25.63
N GLU A 178 1.64 -15.29 -25.69
CA GLU A 178 0.68 -16.01 -26.52
C GLU A 178 0.54 -15.39 -27.92
N GLU A 179 0.06 -16.16 -28.90
CA GLU A 179 -0.04 -15.69 -30.29
C GLU A 179 -0.96 -14.48 -30.46
N TRP A 180 -2.01 -14.38 -29.65
CA TRP A 180 -2.97 -13.28 -29.70
C TRP A 180 -2.36 -11.96 -29.21
N GLU A 181 -1.27 -11.98 -28.45
CA GLU A 181 -0.58 -10.76 -28.00
C GLU A 181 0.06 -10.00 -29.16
N LYS A 182 0.35 -10.69 -30.28
CA LYS A 182 0.80 -10.06 -31.52
C LYS A 182 -0.28 -9.22 -32.20
N LYS A 183 -1.55 -9.45 -31.86
CA LYS A 183 -2.71 -8.71 -32.40
C LYS A 183 -3.04 -7.46 -31.56
N LYS A 184 -2.14 -7.05 -30.66
CA LYS A 184 -2.31 -5.85 -29.82
C LYS A 184 -2.42 -4.60 -30.69
N THR A 185 -3.47 -3.82 -30.46
CA THR A 185 -3.71 -2.57 -31.19
C THR A 185 -3.04 -1.38 -30.50
N GLU A 186 -2.89 -0.25 -31.20
CA GLU A 186 -2.37 0.99 -30.61
C GLU A 186 -3.23 1.47 -29.43
N ALA A 187 -4.54 1.23 -29.44
CA ALA A 187 -5.45 1.59 -28.36
C ALA A 187 -5.20 0.79 -27.06
N ASP A 188 -4.59 -0.39 -27.17
CA ASP A 188 -4.26 -1.25 -26.03
C ASP A 188 -2.91 -0.89 -25.38
N MET A 189 -2.13 -0.02 -26.03
CA MET A 189 -0.84 0.43 -25.53
C MET A 189 -1.05 1.39 -24.34
N GLU A 190 -0.36 1.12 -23.24
CA GLU A 190 -0.42 1.98 -22.05
C GLU A 190 0.51 3.18 -22.15
N GLU A 191 1.49 3.09 -23.04
CA GLU A 191 2.46 4.12 -23.35
C GLU A 191 2.38 4.40 -24.85
N TYR A 192 2.41 5.66 -25.20
CA TYR A 192 2.53 6.10 -26.56
C TYR A 192 3.92 5.78 -27.10
N VAL A 193 3.95 5.02 -28.19
CA VAL A 193 5.18 4.68 -28.93
C VAL A 193 5.18 5.47 -30.23
N TRP A 194 6.24 6.24 -30.45
CA TRP A 194 6.39 7.07 -31.66
C TRP A 194 6.50 6.26 -32.95
N LYS A 195 7.19 5.12 -32.90
CA LYS A 195 7.44 4.28 -34.08
C LYS A 195 6.13 3.73 -34.64
N ASP A 196 5.98 3.79 -35.96
CA ASP A 196 4.79 3.41 -36.74
C ASP A 196 3.51 4.21 -36.42
N SER A 197 3.63 5.28 -35.64
CA SER A 197 2.50 6.10 -35.20
C SER A 197 1.96 7.01 -36.31
N SER A 198 0.76 7.56 -36.10
CA SER A 198 0.18 8.59 -36.95
C SER A 198 1.04 9.86 -36.99
N SER A 199 1.64 10.25 -35.88
CA SER A 199 2.50 11.44 -35.82
C SER A 199 3.78 11.27 -36.64
N GLU A 200 4.37 10.08 -36.67
CA GLU A 200 5.52 9.77 -37.52
C GLU A 200 5.14 9.78 -39.01
N LYS A 201 3.98 9.22 -39.37
CA LYS A 201 3.50 9.24 -40.76
C LYS A 201 3.25 10.67 -41.25
N ASN A 202 2.59 11.47 -40.44
CA ASN A 202 2.25 12.86 -40.79
C ASN A 202 3.49 13.75 -40.93
N ILE A 203 4.49 13.59 -40.05
CA ILE A 203 5.71 14.41 -40.12
C ILE A 203 6.56 14.04 -41.34
N LEU A 204 6.66 12.75 -41.65
CA LEU A 204 7.36 12.28 -42.84
C LEU A 204 6.69 12.81 -44.10
N GLU A 205 5.37 12.75 -44.19
CA GLU A 205 4.62 13.31 -45.32
C GLU A 205 4.85 14.82 -45.46
N THR A 206 4.79 15.56 -44.35
CA THR A 206 5.02 17.01 -44.33
C THR A 206 6.42 17.38 -44.77
N LEU A 207 7.45 16.69 -44.25
CA LEU A 207 8.85 16.93 -44.62
C LEU A 207 9.12 16.60 -46.09
N LEU A 208 8.52 15.53 -46.62
CA LEU A 208 8.61 15.19 -48.04
C LEU A 208 8.02 16.30 -48.92
N GLN A 209 6.89 16.89 -48.52
CA GLN A 209 6.29 18.01 -49.26
C GLN A 209 7.15 19.28 -49.20
N ILE A 210 7.73 19.60 -48.04
CA ILE A 210 8.67 20.74 -47.89
C ILE A 210 9.88 20.54 -48.80
N LYS A 211 10.47 19.35 -48.82
CA LYS A 211 11.64 19.05 -49.65
C LYS A 211 11.33 19.05 -51.15
N ALA A 212 10.15 18.57 -51.53
CA ALA A 212 9.66 18.68 -52.91
C ALA A 212 9.49 20.15 -53.34
N ALA A 213 8.98 21.01 -52.46
CA ALA A 213 8.88 22.46 -52.72
C ALA A 213 10.27 23.14 -52.81
N GLU A 214 11.25 22.67 -52.03
CA GLU A 214 12.65 23.14 -52.06
C GLU A 214 13.48 22.58 -53.24
N LYS A 215 12.90 21.73 -54.11
CA LYS A 215 13.58 21.04 -55.23
C LYS A 215 14.80 20.19 -54.82
N ASN A 216 14.87 19.74 -53.57
CA ASN A 216 15.87 18.80 -53.09
C ASN A 216 15.30 17.37 -53.14
N LEU A 217 15.77 16.57 -54.09
CA LEU A 217 15.17 15.27 -54.47
C LEU A 217 15.80 14.03 -53.83
N GLU A 218 16.80 14.18 -52.96
CA GLU A 218 17.50 13.05 -52.36
C GLU A 218 17.28 13.03 -50.86
N LEU A 219 16.27 12.30 -50.37
CA LEU A 219 16.28 11.86 -48.98
C LEU A 219 15.61 10.50 -48.79
N SER A 220 16.35 9.61 -48.13
CA SER A 220 15.82 8.39 -47.56
C SER A 220 14.97 8.69 -46.31
N LYS A 221 13.99 7.85 -45.99
CA LYS A 221 13.20 7.98 -44.74
C LYS A 221 14.08 8.02 -43.49
N GLU A 222 15.20 7.31 -43.55
CA GLU A 222 16.16 7.16 -42.45
C GLU A 222 16.92 8.46 -42.18
N GLU A 223 17.29 9.22 -43.21
CA GLU A 223 17.95 10.52 -43.05
C GLU A 223 17.02 11.57 -42.43
N LEU A 224 15.75 11.60 -42.86
CA LEU A 224 14.74 12.51 -42.30
C LEU A 224 14.50 12.23 -40.81
N LEU A 225 14.37 10.95 -40.43
CA LEU A 225 14.18 10.54 -39.03
C LEU A 225 15.43 10.75 -38.16
N GLY A 226 16.62 10.79 -38.77
CA GLY A 226 17.89 11.01 -38.08
C GLY A 226 18.21 12.49 -37.79
N THR A 227 17.40 13.42 -38.27
CA THR A 227 17.57 14.85 -38.02
C THR A 227 17.30 15.22 -36.55
N LYS A 228 18.03 16.21 -36.03
CA LYS A 228 17.89 16.65 -34.63
C LYS A 228 16.52 17.24 -34.36
N GLU A 229 15.95 17.91 -35.35
CA GLU A 229 14.64 18.54 -35.29
C GLU A 229 13.52 17.50 -35.09
N VAL A 230 13.59 16.38 -35.82
CA VAL A 230 12.64 15.27 -35.68
C VAL A 230 12.82 14.53 -34.35
N GLU A 231 14.06 14.42 -33.86
CA GLU A 231 14.33 13.84 -32.53
C GLU A 231 13.73 14.69 -31.40
N GLU A 232 13.88 16.02 -31.45
CA GLU A 232 13.28 16.95 -30.49
C GLU A 232 11.75 16.92 -30.53
N TYR A 233 11.16 16.85 -31.74
CA TYR A 233 9.72 16.70 -31.90
C TYR A 233 9.22 15.36 -31.33
N ARG A 234 9.92 14.26 -31.63
CA ARG A 234 9.60 12.93 -31.09
C ARG A 234 9.60 12.95 -29.56
N LYS A 235 10.63 13.52 -28.94
CA LYS A 235 10.72 13.64 -27.46
C LYS A 235 9.53 14.44 -26.91
N SER A 236 9.21 15.56 -27.55
CA SER A 236 8.12 16.44 -27.14
C SER A 236 6.76 15.74 -27.23
N VAL A 237 6.48 15.02 -28.32
CA VAL A 237 5.21 14.30 -28.47
C VAL A 237 5.09 13.13 -27.49
N VAL A 238 6.18 12.41 -27.24
CA VAL A 238 6.18 11.27 -26.30
C VAL A 238 5.94 11.76 -24.88
N SER A 239 6.60 12.83 -24.45
CA SER A 239 6.35 13.46 -23.14
C SER A 239 4.91 13.95 -23.05
N LEU A 240 4.41 14.67 -24.07
CA LEU A 240 3.03 15.15 -24.09
C LEU A 240 2.00 14.02 -23.97
N LYS A 241 2.20 12.88 -24.65
CA LYS A 241 1.27 11.76 -24.62
C LYS A 241 1.36 10.89 -23.37
N ASN A 242 2.54 10.74 -22.77
CA ASN A 242 2.77 9.84 -21.63
C ASN A 242 2.70 10.55 -20.27
N GLU A 243 3.28 11.75 -20.17
CA GLU A 243 3.32 12.55 -18.93
C GLU A 243 2.08 13.44 -18.79
N GLY A 244 1.45 13.78 -19.93
CA GLY A 244 0.21 14.53 -20.02
C GLY A 244 0.40 16.01 -20.39
N ASP A 245 -0.74 16.72 -20.40
CA ASP A 245 -0.82 18.10 -20.86
C ASP A 245 -0.37 19.07 -19.75
N ASN A 246 0.73 19.78 -19.99
CA ASN A 246 1.25 20.82 -19.11
C ASN A 246 1.78 22.00 -19.96
N GLU A 247 1.87 23.20 -19.39
CA GLU A 247 2.34 24.39 -20.11
C GLU A 247 3.76 24.20 -20.68
N ASN A 248 4.61 23.51 -19.92
CA ASN A 248 5.97 23.16 -20.33
C ASN A 248 6.00 22.17 -21.50
N THR A 249 5.18 21.11 -21.46
CA THR A 249 5.15 20.09 -22.53
C THR A 249 4.59 20.67 -23.82
N LEU A 250 3.57 21.52 -23.73
CA LEU A 250 3.01 22.26 -24.87
C LEU A 250 3.99 23.27 -25.46
N SER A 251 4.74 23.97 -24.61
CA SER A 251 5.76 24.93 -25.07
C SER A 251 6.90 24.24 -25.80
N GLN A 252 7.39 23.11 -25.28
CA GLN A 252 8.42 22.29 -25.95
C GLN A 252 7.93 21.73 -27.29
N TYR A 253 6.68 21.25 -27.33
CA TYR A 253 6.04 20.81 -28.56
C TYR A 253 5.92 21.95 -29.59
N LYS A 254 5.51 23.15 -29.16
CA LYS A 254 5.41 24.33 -30.04
C LYS A 254 6.77 24.71 -30.64
N GLU A 255 7.82 24.78 -29.82
CA GLU A 255 9.16 25.16 -30.29
C GLU A 255 9.76 24.12 -31.23
N SER A 256 9.56 22.83 -30.97
CA SER A 256 10.02 21.77 -31.88
C SER A 256 9.29 21.81 -33.22
N VAL A 257 7.98 22.05 -33.24
CA VAL A 257 7.20 22.20 -34.49
C VAL A 257 7.61 23.45 -35.27
N LYS A 258 7.86 24.58 -34.60
CA LYS A 258 8.32 25.82 -35.25
C LYS A 258 9.62 25.60 -36.02
N ARG A 259 10.59 24.93 -35.39
CA ARG A 259 11.87 24.57 -36.00
C ARG A 259 11.67 23.67 -37.22
N LEU A 260 10.76 22.70 -37.11
CA LEU A 260 10.45 21.75 -38.18
C LEU A 260 9.80 22.38 -39.42
N LEU A 261 8.95 23.40 -39.21
CA LEU A 261 8.21 24.07 -40.29
C LEU A 261 8.91 25.36 -40.77
N ASN A 262 10.12 25.66 -40.30
CA ASN A 262 10.87 26.88 -40.60
C ASN A 262 10.08 28.18 -40.28
N LEU A 263 9.28 28.16 -39.21
CA LEU A 263 8.53 29.33 -38.74
C LEU A 263 9.27 30.01 -37.58
N MET A 264 9.67 31.27 -37.77
CA MET A 264 10.21 32.13 -36.71
C MET A 264 9.13 32.48 -35.67
#